data_AF-A0A1H6F3V4-F1
#
_entry.id   AF-A0A1H6F3V4-F1
#
_cell.length_a   1.000
_cell.length_b   1.000
_cell.length_c   1.000
_cell.angle_alpha   90.00
_cell.angle_beta   90.00
_cell.angle_gamma   90.00
#
_symmetry.space_group_name_H-M   'P 1'
#
loop_
_entity.id
_entity.type
_entity.pdbx_description
1 polymer ?
#
loop_
_entity_poly.entity_id
_entity_poly.type
_entity_poly.pdbx_seq_one_letter_code
_entity_poly.pdbx_strand_id
1 'polypeptide(L)'
;MLIGVEDNGHISGLMQVNTEEWLSNILRHNIIPTLNAAIETISIEDKQVAVITVPKGKDKPYQTVDGKYWIRIGSTNCMATKEELSRLFQQAGLMHFDIAPVADTGFTDLEMMIKAMGGRYWI
;
A
#
# COMPACT_ATOMS: atom_id res chain seq x y z
N MET A 1 14.97 -6.40 -1.47
CA MET A 1 15.82 -5.35 -0.87
C MET A 1 17.07 -6.02 -0.33
N LEU A 2 18.23 -5.38 -0.42
CA LEU A 2 19.49 -5.91 0.12
C LEU A 2 19.95 -5.04 1.28
N ILE A 3 20.48 -5.64 2.35
CA ILE A 3 21.13 -4.94 3.47
C ILE A 3 22.57 -5.43 3.56
N GLY A 4 23.50 -4.49 3.75
CA GLY A 4 24.95 -4.75 3.64
C GLY A 4 25.50 -4.53 2.24
N VAL A 5 24.72 -3.86 1.38
CA VAL A 5 25.13 -3.42 0.04
C VAL A 5 24.82 -1.93 -0.07
N GLU A 6 25.83 -1.15 -0.42
CA GLU A 6 25.73 0.29 -0.65
C GLU A 6 24.99 0.57 -1.97
N ASP A 7 24.45 1.79 -2.14
CA ASP A 7 23.73 2.18 -3.36
C ASP A 7 24.58 2.11 -4.65
N ASN A 8 25.91 2.17 -4.51
CA ASN A 8 26.86 2.01 -5.61
C ASN A 8 27.21 0.53 -5.93
N GLY A 9 26.58 -0.42 -5.24
CA GLY A 9 26.82 -1.86 -5.38
C GLY A 9 27.99 -2.41 -4.56
N HIS A 10 28.70 -1.58 -3.79
CA HIS A 10 29.77 -2.05 -2.91
C HIS A 10 29.20 -2.86 -1.74
N ILE A 11 29.80 -4.02 -1.46
CA ILE A 11 29.36 -4.90 -0.37
C ILE A 11 30.07 -4.48 0.92
N SER A 12 29.35 -3.79 1.80
CA SER A 12 29.84 -3.39 3.13
C SER A 12 29.67 -4.51 4.17
N GLY A 13 28.70 -5.40 3.95
CA GLY A 13 28.37 -6.49 4.86
C GLY A 13 27.43 -6.06 6.00
N LEU A 14 26.85 -7.04 6.70
CA LEU A 14 25.99 -6.81 7.86
C LEU A 14 26.83 -6.47 9.11
N MET A 15 26.49 -5.37 9.77
CA MET A 15 27.09 -4.95 11.05
C MET A 15 26.39 -5.58 12.27
N GLN A 16 25.12 -6.01 12.11
CA GLN A 16 24.26 -6.46 13.20
C GLN A 16 24.32 -8.00 13.35
N VAL A 17 24.62 -8.48 14.57
CA VAL A 17 24.48 -9.91 14.91
C VAL A 17 22.99 -10.26 15.00
N ASN A 18 22.60 -11.47 14.56
CA ASN A 18 21.20 -11.92 14.49
C ASN A 18 20.29 -11.01 13.64
N THR A 19 20.78 -10.57 12.48
CA THR A 19 20.06 -9.67 11.56
C THR A 19 18.65 -10.17 11.22
N GLU A 20 18.45 -11.48 11.05
CA GLU A 20 17.14 -12.06 10.74
C GLU A 20 16.10 -11.81 11.83
N GLU A 21 16.45 -12.10 13.09
CA GLU A 21 15.58 -11.89 14.24
C GLU A 21 15.28 -10.40 14.42
N TRP A 22 16.31 -9.56 14.32
CA TRP A 22 16.20 -8.12 14.42
C TRP A 22 15.23 -7.54 13.37
N LEU A 23 15.40 -7.94 12.10
CA LEU A 23 14.51 -7.54 11.02
C LEU A 23 13.08 -8.04 11.24
N SER A 24 12.91 -9.30 11.65
CA SER A 24 11.60 -9.89 11.93
C SER A 24 10.85 -9.11 13.01
N ASN A 25 11.55 -8.70 14.07
CA ASN A 25 10.99 -7.88 15.14
C ASN A 25 10.61 -6.49 14.64
N ILE A 26 11.44 -5.84 13.81
CA ILE A 26 11.10 -4.54 13.21
C ILE A 26 9.83 -4.65 12.37
N LEU A 27 9.76 -5.61 11.45
CA LEU A 27 8.60 -5.79 10.57
C LEU A 27 7.32 -6.07 11.35
N ARG A 28 7.41 -6.91 12.40
CA ARG A 28 6.27 -7.26 13.25
C ARG A 28 5.74 -6.07 14.04
N HIS A 29 6.64 -5.24 14.59
CA HIS A 29 6.26 -4.19 15.52
C HIS A 29 6.01 -2.83 14.86
N ASN A 30 6.45 -2.61 13.62
CA ASN A 30 6.36 -1.28 12.99
C ASN A 30 5.42 -1.21 11.78
N ILE A 31 4.84 -2.33 11.33
CA ILE A 31 3.99 -2.39 10.13
C ILE A 31 2.63 -3.00 10.46
N ILE A 32 1.57 -2.33 10.01
CA ILE A 32 0.17 -2.75 10.18
C ILE A 32 -0.51 -2.79 8.80
N PRO A 33 -1.18 -3.89 8.41
CA PRO A 33 -1.12 -5.20 9.05
C PRO A 33 0.30 -5.78 8.98
N THR A 34 0.64 -6.70 9.90
CA THR A 34 2.00 -7.23 10.00
C THR A 34 2.48 -7.80 8.67
N LEU A 35 3.66 -7.36 8.22
CA LEU A 35 4.26 -7.81 6.99
C LEU A 35 5.11 -9.07 7.23
N ASN A 36 4.73 -10.18 6.60
CA ASN A 36 5.53 -11.39 6.61
C ASN A 36 6.46 -11.40 5.37
N ALA A 37 7.67 -10.86 5.53
CA ALA A 37 8.70 -10.89 4.48
C ALA A 37 9.65 -12.07 4.70
N ALA A 38 10.10 -12.69 3.60
CA ALA A 38 11.17 -13.68 3.68
C ALA A 38 12.51 -12.96 3.84
N ILE A 39 13.30 -13.38 4.83
CA ILE A 39 14.62 -12.83 5.12
C ILE A 39 15.62 -13.96 5.01
N GLU A 40 16.62 -13.79 4.15
CA GLU A 40 17.68 -14.77 3.93
C GLU A 40 19.03 -14.07 4.09
N THR A 41 20.00 -14.72 4.74
CA THR A 41 21.37 -14.21 4.82
C THR A 41 22.26 -15.01 3.87
N ILE A 42 22.97 -14.32 2.99
CA ILE A 42 23.91 -14.91 2.05
C ILE A 42 25.32 -14.39 2.31
N SER A 43 26.34 -15.22 2.08
CA SER A 43 27.74 -14.81 2.17
C SER A 43 28.28 -14.50 0.78
N ILE A 44 28.84 -13.30 0.60
CA ILE A 44 29.49 -12.84 -0.64
C ILE A 44 30.82 -12.23 -0.25
N GLU A 45 31.93 -12.68 -0.84
CA GLU A 45 33.29 -12.16 -0.55
C GLU A 45 33.60 -12.10 0.96
N ASP A 46 33.29 -13.19 1.67
CA ASP A 46 33.45 -13.32 3.13
C ASP A 46 32.64 -12.30 3.97
N LYS A 47 31.72 -11.57 3.36
CA LYS A 47 30.79 -10.64 4.01
C LYS A 47 29.36 -11.20 3.97
N GLN A 48 28.62 -11.00 5.06
CA GLN A 48 27.21 -11.37 5.11
C GLN A 48 26.35 -10.27 4.51
N VAL A 49 25.32 -10.63 3.74
CA VAL A 49 24.33 -9.73 3.15
C VAL A 49 22.94 -10.30 3.42
N ALA A 50 22.00 -9.46 3.86
CA ALA A 50 20.62 -9.90 4.05
C ALA A 50 19.78 -9.57 2.80
N VAL A 51 19.08 -10.56 2.28
CA VAL A 51 18.11 -10.46 1.20
C VAL A 51 16.72 -10.47 1.81
N ILE A 52 15.98 -9.38 1.62
CA ILE A 52 14.60 -9.24 2.09
C ILE A 52 13.67 -9.28 0.88
N THR A 53 12.85 -10.33 0.82
CA THR A 53 11.85 -10.56 -0.21
C THR A 53 10.47 -10.27 0.37
N VAL A 54 9.92 -9.13 -0.06
CA VAL A 54 8.57 -8.71 0.32
C VAL A 54 7.59 -9.27 -0.72
N PRO A 55 6.64 -10.15 -0.35
CA PRO A 55 5.64 -10.62 -1.29
C PRO A 55 4.79 -9.45 -1.81
N LYS A 56 4.22 -9.58 -3.02
CA LYS A 56 3.17 -8.66 -3.47
C LYS A 56 1.95 -8.85 -2.57
N GLY A 57 1.93 -8.11 -1.46
CA GLY A 57 0.96 -8.25 -0.39
C GLY A 57 -0.47 -8.08 -0.90
N LYS A 58 -1.35 -8.97 -0.45
CA LYS A 58 -2.81 -8.86 -0.62
C LYS A 58 -3.40 -7.83 0.34
N ASP A 59 -2.73 -7.59 1.46
CA ASP A 59 -3.21 -6.75 2.57
C ASP A 59 -2.79 -5.28 2.45
N LYS A 60 -2.51 -4.83 1.22
CA LYS A 60 -2.25 -3.40 0.97
C LYS A 60 -3.55 -2.61 1.15
N PRO A 61 -3.48 -1.33 1.58
CA PRO A 61 -2.26 -0.59 1.93
C PRO A 61 -1.72 -0.91 3.34
N TYR A 62 -0.39 -0.84 3.48
CA TYR A 62 0.30 -0.97 4.78
C TYR A 62 0.55 0.42 5.39
N GLN A 63 0.44 0.52 6.71
CA GLN A 63 0.78 1.71 7.48
C GLN A 63 1.85 1.41 8.52
N THR A 64 2.58 2.45 8.90
CA THR A 64 3.43 2.43 10.10
C THR A 64 2.57 2.53 11.37
N VAL A 65 3.13 2.19 12.52
CA VAL A 65 2.43 2.28 13.82
C VAL A 65 1.96 3.69 14.19
N ASP A 66 2.59 4.74 13.65
CA ASP A 66 2.17 6.14 13.80
C ASP A 66 1.14 6.59 12.74
N GLY A 67 0.57 5.65 11.99
CA GLY A 67 -0.54 5.89 11.05
C GLY A 67 -0.12 6.49 9.70
N LYS A 68 1.17 6.47 9.36
CA LYS A 68 1.66 7.01 8.08
C LYS A 68 1.68 5.92 7.01
N TYR A 69 1.33 6.34 5.79
CA TYR A 69 1.38 5.51 4.60
C TYR A 69 2.55 5.95 3.74
N TRP A 70 3.37 4.99 3.32
CA TRP A 70 4.54 5.24 2.49
C TRP A 70 4.41 4.51 1.16
N ILE A 71 4.77 5.21 0.08
CA ILE A 71 4.88 4.64 -1.26
C ILE A 71 6.29 4.79 -1.79
N ARG A 72 6.71 3.87 -2.65
CA ARG A 72 8.01 3.94 -3.30
C ARG A 72 7.86 4.64 -4.65
N ILE A 73 8.56 5.77 -4.82
CA ILE A 73 8.65 6.51 -6.08
C ILE A 73 10.11 6.43 -6.55
N GLY A 74 10.35 5.62 -7.57
CA GLY A 74 11.71 5.32 -8.03
C GLY A 74 12.55 4.64 -6.94
N SER A 75 13.64 5.29 -6.53
CA SER A 75 14.54 4.82 -5.48
C SER A 75 14.18 5.32 -4.07
N THR A 76 13.24 6.27 -3.94
CA THR A 76 12.91 6.94 -2.67
C THR A 76 11.55 6.50 -2.13
N ASN A 77 11.39 6.53 -0.82
CA ASN A 77 10.10 6.32 -0.16
C ASN A 77 9.51 7.70 0.22
N CYS A 78 8.29 7.97 -0.22
CA CYS A 78 7.57 9.21 0.04
C CYS A 78 6.29 8.93 0.84
N MET A 79 5.89 9.86 1.70
CA MET A 79 4.59 9.78 2.37
C MET A 79 3.49 9.94 1.32
N ALA A 80 2.50 9.05 1.34
CA ALA A 80 1.42 9.06 0.38
C ALA A 80 0.56 10.32 0.54
N THR A 81 0.24 10.97 -0.58
CA THR A 81 -0.78 12.02 -0.59
C THR A 81 -2.18 11.43 -0.39
N LYS A 82 -3.18 12.30 -0.16
CA LYS A 82 -4.58 11.87 -0.04
C LYS A 82 -5.05 11.15 -1.31
N GLU A 83 -4.68 11.64 -2.48
CA GLU A 83 -5.07 11.10 -3.78
C GLU A 83 -4.41 9.74 -4.03
N GLU A 84 -3.13 9.60 -3.72
CA GLU A 84 -2.40 8.34 -3.83
C GLU A 84 -2.94 7.29 -2.87
N LEU A 85 -3.17 7.67 -1.61
CA LEU A 85 -3.75 6.80 -0.61
C LEU A 85 -5.16 6.35 -1.03
N SER A 86 -5.98 7.27 -1.50
CA SER A 86 -7.31 6.96 -2.03
C SER A 86 -7.24 5.91 -3.15
N ARG A 87 -6.31 6.08 -4.09
CA ARG A 87 -6.09 5.12 -5.17
C ARG A 87 -5.64 3.75 -4.66
N LEU A 88 -4.78 3.70 -3.64
CA LEU A 88 -4.37 2.44 -3.01
C LEU A 88 -5.55 1.70 -2.39
N PHE A 89 -6.43 2.41 -1.67
CA PHE A 89 -7.65 1.83 -1.10
C PHE A 89 -8.63 1.34 -2.18
N GLN A 90 -8.78 2.09 -3.29
CA GLN A 90 -9.58 1.64 -4.43
C GLN A 90 -9.02 0.37 -5.07
N GLN A 91 -7.71 0.33 -5.33
CA GLN A 91 -7.04 -0.83 -5.91
C GLN A 91 -7.11 -2.07 -5.01
N ALA A 92 -7.14 -1.87 -3.70
CA ALA A 92 -7.34 -2.92 -2.72
C ALA A 92 -8.81 -3.39 -2.61
N GLY A 93 -9.76 -2.73 -3.28
CA GLY A 93 -11.19 -3.01 -3.16
C GLY A 93 -11.78 -2.58 -1.81
N LEU A 94 -11.09 -1.72 -1.06
CA LEU A 94 -11.49 -1.24 0.26
C LEU A 94 -12.32 0.05 0.21
N MET A 95 -12.39 0.70 -0.96
CA MET A 95 -13.29 1.81 -1.22
C MET A 95 -13.99 1.62 -2.56
N HIS A 96 -15.33 1.66 -2.54
CA HIS A 96 -16.17 1.79 -3.72
C HIS A 96 -16.63 3.26 -3.81
N PHE A 97 -16.22 3.97 -4.86
CA PHE A 97 -16.58 5.38 -5.07
C PHE A 97 -18.04 5.58 -5.51
N ASP A 98 -18.80 4.50 -5.74
CA ASP A 98 -20.21 4.56 -6.16
C ASP A 98 -21.20 4.93 -5.04
N ILE A 99 -20.72 5.27 -3.84
CA ILE A 99 -21.55 5.78 -2.75
C ILE A 99 -20.89 7.04 -2.17
N ALA A 100 -20.64 8.04 -3.02
CA ALA A 100 -20.68 9.39 -2.51
C ALA A 100 -22.17 9.76 -2.39
N PRO A 101 -22.76 9.88 -1.19
CA PRO A 101 -24.05 10.52 -1.09
C PRO A 101 -23.86 11.94 -1.62
N VAL A 102 -24.44 12.22 -2.78
CA VAL A 102 -24.64 13.60 -3.20
C VAL A 102 -25.47 14.22 -2.09
N ALA A 103 -24.87 15.16 -1.35
CA ALA A 103 -25.63 16.00 -0.46
C ALA A 103 -26.73 16.63 -1.33
N ASP A 104 -27.98 16.30 -1.01
CA ASP A 104 -29.20 16.82 -1.64
C ASP A 104 -29.87 16.03 -2.80
N THR A 105 -29.67 14.70 -2.91
CA THR A 105 -30.60 13.87 -3.71
C THR A 105 -31.49 13.02 -2.81
N GLY A 106 -32.66 13.56 -2.49
CA GLY A 106 -33.79 12.78 -1.98
C GLY A 106 -34.49 12.02 -3.11
N PHE A 107 -35.42 11.13 -2.76
CA PHE A 107 -36.25 10.33 -3.68
C PHE A 107 -36.99 11.13 -4.79
N THR A 108 -36.97 12.46 -4.72
CA THR A 108 -37.68 13.38 -5.61
C THR A 108 -37.06 13.51 -7.02
N ASP A 109 -35.77 13.21 -7.21
CA ASP A 109 -35.12 13.37 -8.53
C ASP A 109 -35.33 12.17 -9.47
N LEU A 110 -35.70 11.00 -8.95
CA LEU A 110 -35.96 9.81 -9.76
C LEU A 110 -37.28 9.91 -10.57
N GLU A 111 -38.20 10.80 -10.19
CA GLU A 111 -39.49 10.96 -10.90
C GLU A 111 -39.45 11.96 -12.06
N MET A 112 -38.49 12.90 -12.11
CA MET A 112 -38.47 13.92 -13.18
C MET A 112 -37.97 13.39 -14.53
N MET A 113 -37.09 12.37 -14.55
CA MET A 113 -36.61 11.79 -15.81
C MET A 113 -37.63 10.84 -16.47
N ILE A 114 -38.54 10.24 -15.70
CA ILE A 114 -39.58 9.34 -16.25
C ILE A 114 -40.73 10.15 -16.87
N LYS A 115 -41.06 11.33 -16.31
CA LYS A 115 -42.15 12.18 -16.81
C LYS A 115 -41.81 12.96 -18.08
N ALA A 116 -40.52 13.09 -18.43
CA ALA A 116 -40.06 13.79 -19.65
C ALA A 116 -40.02 12.89 -20.90
N MET A 117 -40.16 11.57 -20.76
CA MET A 117 -40.01 10.59 -21.86
C MET A 117 -41.24 9.71 -22.13
N GLY A 118 -42.41 10.03 -21.57
CA GLY A 118 -43.64 9.25 -21.82
C GLY A 118 -44.89 10.10 -21.78
N GLY A 119 -45.35 10.59 -22.94
CA GLY A 119 -46.61 11.35 -23.00
C GLY A 119 -46.98 12.00 -24.33
N ARG A 120 -46.68 11.39 -25.47
CA ARG A 120 -47.53 11.55 -26.67
C ARG A 120 -48.34 10.29 -26.77
N TYR A 121 -49.66 10.36 -26.65
CA TYR A 121 -50.70 9.64 -27.43
C TYR A 121 -52.10 9.90 -26.80
N TRP A 122 -52.84 10.79 -27.48
CA TRP A 122 -54.30 10.98 -27.64
C TRP A 122 -55.31 10.22 -26.77
N ILE A 123 -56.19 10.95 -26.07
CA ILE A 123 -57.59 11.28 -26.50
C ILE A 123 -58.08 12.52 -25.73
#